data_AF-A0A7W3IXZ2-F1
#
_entry.id   AF-A0A7W3IXZ2-F1
#
_cell.length_a   1.000
_cell.length_b   1.000
_cell.length_c   1.000
_cell.angle_alpha   90.00
_cell.angle_beta   90.00
_cell.angle_gamma   90.00
#
_symmetry.space_group_name_H-M   'P 1'
#
loop_
_entity.id
_entity.type
_entity.pdbx_description
1 polymer ?
#
loop_
_entity_poly.entity_id
_entity_poly.type
_entity_poly.pdbx_seq_one_letter_code
_entity_poly.pdbx_strand_id
1 'polypeptide(L)'
;MSADPFVLASRVITQQVRHLTGLLKQANGLADRPPEGTPARADFDHINNHKRKMDLLGLRWWAHKGAILNLSSGAEHVRGLMAIVVSDQLMPLSAMTLGRAIYEASFNTFWLIQPDVSTEQRIARWAGRLLHDSQAPPNALDSFGEVNAAEGEKERVLEGRGLGQKLMRQAGIELRLKGGDRSEETRLVTYQGEASLLTPKVTDQVARFTPNQQSLWPLFSGAAHSRGWLVEGLEGDAATIWSSVLVPLLDVSDALVIEVCAYFGMDARPTIERTHLHRRTMLAQALPLKQGMRAGWDAYRKAGGAPTLPKR
;
A
#
# COMPACT_ATOMS: atom_id res chain seq x y z
N MET A 1 8.95 34.33 -11.48
CA MET A 1 7.56 33.87 -11.65
C MET A 1 7.47 32.46 -11.08
N SER A 2 6.59 32.23 -10.10
CA SER A 2 6.29 30.86 -9.64
C SER A 2 5.59 30.11 -10.77
N ALA A 3 5.92 28.83 -10.94
CA ALA A 3 5.19 27.98 -11.87
C ALA A 3 3.71 27.89 -11.44
N ASP A 4 2.81 27.71 -12.40
CA ASP A 4 1.41 27.39 -12.13
C ASP A 4 1.31 26.10 -11.27
N PRO A 5 0.56 26.12 -10.15
CA PRO A 5 0.31 24.95 -9.30
C PRO A 5 -0.15 23.70 -10.04
N PHE A 6 -1.04 23.83 -11.03
CA PHE A 6 -1.60 22.70 -11.77
C PHE A 6 -0.55 22.09 -12.70
N VAL A 7 0.20 22.94 -13.42
CA VAL A 7 1.32 22.50 -14.28
C VAL A 7 2.40 21.80 -13.47
N LEU A 8 2.74 22.34 -12.29
CA LEU A 8 3.75 21.71 -11.42
C LEU A 8 3.27 20.36 -10.89
N ALA A 9 2.05 20.31 -10.35
CA ALA A 9 1.43 19.08 -9.85
C ALA A 9 1.40 17.98 -10.92
N SER A 10 0.97 18.31 -12.14
CA SER A 10 0.92 17.36 -13.26
C SER A 10 2.31 16.81 -13.61
N ARG A 11 3.32 17.68 -13.68
CA ARG A 11 4.72 17.26 -13.94
C ARG A 11 5.25 16.35 -12.84
N VAL A 12 5.03 16.72 -11.58
CA VAL A 12 5.45 15.95 -10.41
C VAL A 12 4.82 14.56 -10.43
N ILE A 13 3.50 14.46 -10.56
CA ILE A 13 2.80 13.16 -10.59
C ILE A 13 3.33 12.31 -11.76
N THR A 14 3.49 12.89 -12.95
CA THR A 14 3.99 12.17 -14.13
C THR A 14 5.39 11.60 -13.92
N GLN A 15 6.32 12.40 -13.39
CA GLN A 15 7.69 11.98 -13.11
C GLN A 15 7.72 10.94 -11.99
N GLN A 16 6.90 11.11 -10.96
CA GLN A 16 6.75 10.17 -9.85
C GLN A 16 6.33 8.79 -10.34
N VAL A 17 5.25 8.71 -11.14
CA VAL A 17 4.77 7.45 -11.73
C VAL A 17 5.85 6.78 -12.57
N ARG A 18 6.60 7.55 -13.36
CA ARG A 18 7.68 7.00 -14.19
C ARG A 18 8.78 6.36 -13.35
N HIS A 19 9.24 7.03 -12.29
CA HIS A 19 10.29 6.49 -11.42
C HIS A 19 9.82 5.25 -10.66
N LEU A 20 8.62 5.28 -10.08
CA LEU A 20 8.07 4.13 -9.37
C LEU A 20 7.84 2.94 -10.31
N THR A 21 7.32 3.16 -11.51
CA THR A 21 7.12 2.10 -12.51
C THR A 21 8.44 1.41 -12.86
N GLY A 22 9.50 2.18 -13.05
CA GLY A 22 10.83 1.65 -13.31
C GLY A 22 11.38 0.78 -12.17
N LEU A 23 11.16 1.20 -10.92
CA LEU A 23 11.54 0.43 -9.74
C LEU A 23 10.73 -0.86 -9.61
N LEU A 24 9.40 -0.76 -9.68
CA LEU A 24 8.49 -1.89 -9.51
C LEU A 24 8.69 -2.96 -10.59
N LYS A 25 9.02 -2.56 -11.83
CA LYS A 25 9.39 -3.50 -12.89
C LYS A 25 10.66 -4.29 -12.55
N GLN A 26 11.67 -3.63 -11.98
CA GLN A 26 12.90 -4.31 -11.54
C GLN A 26 12.61 -5.27 -10.39
N ALA A 27 11.88 -4.83 -9.36
CA ALA A 27 11.49 -5.67 -8.23
C ALA A 27 10.67 -6.90 -8.68
N ASN A 28 9.73 -6.72 -9.62
CA ASN A 28 8.96 -7.83 -10.20
C ASN A 28 9.86 -8.86 -10.89
N GLY A 29 10.92 -8.41 -11.57
CA GLY A 29 11.91 -9.31 -12.18
C GLY A 29 12.71 -10.15 -11.17
N LEU A 30 12.71 -9.77 -9.89
CA LEU A 30 13.37 -10.51 -8.81
C LEU A 30 12.43 -11.48 -8.08
N ALA A 31 11.12 -11.45 -8.37
CA ALA A 31 10.13 -12.23 -7.62
C ALA A 31 10.36 -13.75 -7.71
N ASP A 32 10.77 -14.27 -8.87
CA ASP A 32 10.97 -15.72 -9.06
C ASP A 32 12.33 -16.22 -8.57
N ARG A 33 13.31 -15.31 -8.49
CA ARG A 33 14.70 -15.62 -8.09
C ARG A 33 15.24 -14.50 -7.20
N PRO A 34 14.76 -14.40 -5.95
CA PRO A 34 15.17 -13.33 -5.05
C PRO A 34 16.67 -13.43 -4.72
N PRO A 35 17.40 -12.30 -4.63
CA PRO A 35 18.84 -12.30 -4.32
C PRO A 35 19.16 -12.87 -2.94
N GLU A 36 20.34 -13.46 -2.79
CA GLU A 36 20.79 -14.02 -1.50
C GLU A 36 20.90 -12.95 -0.40
N GLY A 37 20.68 -13.37 0.85
CA GLY A 37 20.72 -12.49 2.02
C GLY A 37 19.52 -11.53 2.15
N THR A 38 18.52 -11.62 1.27
CA THR A 38 17.32 -10.76 1.32
C THR A 38 16.15 -11.41 2.06
N PRO A 39 15.22 -10.63 2.65
CA PRO A 39 13.97 -11.17 3.19
C PRO A 39 13.17 -11.99 2.16
N ALA A 40 13.12 -11.55 0.90
CA ALA A 40 12.46 -12.28 -0.18
C ALA A 40 13.08 -13.66 -0.42
N ARG A 41 14.41 -13.79 -0.25
CA ARG A 41 15.10 -15.08 -0.34
C ARG A 41 14.86 -15.95 0.87
N ALA A 42 14.89 -15.39 2.08
CA ALA A 42 14.54 -16.13 3.29
C ALA A 42 13.15 -16.77 3.17
N ASP A 43 12.17 -16.01 2.67
CA ASP A 43 10.82 -16.54 2.41
C ASP A 43 10.82 -17.65 1.36
N PHE A 44 11.57 -17.48 0.27
CA PHE A 44 11.66 -18.47 -0.80
C PHE A 44 12.32 -19.77 -0.33
N ASP A 45 13.40 -19.68 0.44
CA ASP A 45 14.13 -20.82 0.97
C ASP A 45 13.29 -21.57 2.02
N HIS A 46 12.61 -20.84 2.90
CA HIS A 46 11.65 -21.41 3.86
C HIS A 46 10.57 -22.23 3.16
N ILE A 47 10.00 -21.70 2.08
CA ILE A 47 8.97 -22.38 1.30
C ILE A 47 9.51 -23.63 0.61
N ASN A 48 10.70 -23.55 0.00
CA ASN A 48 11.29 -24.68 -0.71
C ASN A 48 11.68 -25.84 0.23
N ASN A 49 12.05 -25.52 1.47
CA ASN A 49 12.37 -26.50 2.51
C ASN A 49 11.12 -27.08 3.20
N HIS A 50 9.93 -26.54 2.94
CA HIS A 50 8.70 -26.99 3.59
C HIS A 50 8.10 -28.25 2.92
N LYS A 51 7.59 -29.18 3.74
CA LYS A 51 6.93 -30.43 3.26
C LYS A 51 5.74 -30.19 2.33
N ARG A 52 5.09 -29.02 2.45
CA ARG A 52 3.98 -28.56 1.60
C ARG A 52 4.40 -27.40 0.67
N LYS A 53 5.58 -27.51 0.05
CA LYS A 53 6.14 -26.45 -0.81
C LYS A 53 5.15 -25.90 -1.83
N MET A 54 4.37 -26.76 -2.50
CA MET A 54 3.46 -26.32 -3.56
C MET A 54 2.32 -25.42 -3.03
N ASP A 55 1.79 -25.74 -1.86
CA ASP A 55 0.71 -24.95 -1.23
C ASP A 55 1.23 -23.56 -0.84
N LEU A 56 2.44 -23.51 -0.26
CA LEU A 56 3.06 -22.24 0.13
C LEU A 56 3.58 -21.43 -1.06
N LEU A 57 4.02 -22.08 -2.15
CA LEU A 57 4.33 -21.41 -3.41
C LEU A 57 3.07 -20.76 -4.01
N GLY A 58 1.93 -21.46 -3.98
CA GLY A 58 0.65 -20.90 -4.38
C GLY A 58 0.26 -19.68 -3.54
N LEU A 59 0.47 -19.76 -2.22
CA LEU A 59 0.23 -18.65 -1.31
C LEU A 59 1.13 -17.44 -1.59
N ARG A 60 2.43 -17.68 -1.80
CA ARG A 60 3.40 -16.63 -2.17
C ARG A 60 3.03 -15.98 -3.50
N TRP A 61 2.66 -16.78 -4.49
CA TRP A 61 2.18 -16.28 -5.79
C TRP A 61 0.96 -15.38 -5.61
N TRP A 62 0.00 -15.78 -4.77
CA TRP A 62 -1.18 -14.96 -4.48
C TRP A 62 -0.80 -13.64 -3.79
N ALA A 63 0.08 -13.67 -2.79
CA ALA A 63 0.52 -12.46 -2.11
C ALA A 63 1.22 -11.49 -3.06
N HIS A 64 2.09 -12.01 -3.93
CA HIS A 64 2.75 -11.23 -4.97
C HIS A 64 1.73 -10.62 -5.94
N LYS A 65 0.76 -11.41 -6.41
CA LYS A 65 -0.32 -10.91 -7.28
C LYS A 65 -1.19 -9.88 -6.57
N GLY A 66 -1.50 -10.08 -5.29
CA GLY A 66 -2.22 -9.13 -4.45
C GLY A 66 -1.49 -7.80 -4.32
N ALA A 67 -0.17 -7.81 -4.12
CA ALA A 67 0.66 -6.61 -4.15
C ALA A 67 0.59 -5.89 -5.51
N ILE A 68 0.69 -6.62 -6.62
CA ILE A 68 0.54 -6.05 -7.98
C ILE A 68 -0.85 -5.43 -8.17
N LEU A 69 -1.91 -6.11 -7.74
CA LEU A 69 -3.28 -5.61 -7.85
C LEU A 69 -3.50 -4.36 -7.00
N ASN A 70 -2.98 -4.32 -5.77
CA ASN A 70 -3.02 -3.10 -4.95
C ASN A 70 -2.35 -1.94 -5.69
N LEU A 71 -1.13 -2.12 -6.19
CA LEU A 71 -0.39 -1.07 -6.88
C LEU A 71 -1.03 -0.67 -8.22
N SER A 72 -1.69 -1.61 -8.91
CA SER A 72 -2.47 -1.32 -10.12
C SER A 72 -3.68 -0.46 -9.81
N SER A 73 -4.40 -0.77 -8.72
CA SER A 73 -5.49 0.07 -8.21
C SER A 73 -4.96 1.45 -7.81
N GLY A 74 -3.85 1.54 -7.07
CA GLY A 74 -3.20 2.81 -6.76
C GLY A 74 -2.85 3.62 -8.00
N ALA A 75 -2.31 2.99 -9.05
CA ALA A 75 -2.00 3.65 -10.31
C ALA A 75 -3.24 4.19 -11.03
N GLU A 76 -4.37 3.49 -10.97
CA GLU A 76 -5.65 3.97 -11.50
C GLU A 76 -6.15 5.21 -10.75
N HIS A 77 -6.08 5.20 -9.42
CA HIS A 77 -6.43 6.38 -8.60
C HIS A 77 -5.49 7.56 -8.85
N VAL A 78 -4.21 7.32 -9.14
CA VAL A 78 -3.27 8.37 -9.59
C VAL A 78 -3.69 8.97 -10.93
N ARG A 79 -4.20 8.16 -11.88
CA ARG A 79 -4.75 8.70 -13.14
C ARG A 79 -5.99 9.55 -12.90
N GLY A 80 -6.87 9.13 -11.98
CA GLY A 80 -7.99 9.94 -11.54
C GLY A 80 -7.52 11.28 -10.97
N LEU A 81 -6.50 11.27 -10.12
CA LEU A 81 -5.94 12.48 -9.52
C LEU A 81 -5.34 13.40 -10.58
N MET A 82 -4.64 12.83 -11.57
CA MET A 82 -4.13 13.57 -12.72
C MET A 82 -5.24 14.21 -13.53
N ALA A 83 -6.36 13.52 -13.75
CA ALA A 83 -7.49 14.06 -14.49
C ALA A 83 -8.09 15.31 -13.79
N ILE A 84 -8.14 15.31 -12.45
CA ILE A 84 -8.54 16.50 -11.67
C ILE A 84 -7.52 17.63 -11.84
N VAL A 85 -6.23 17.33 -11.76
CA VAL A 85 -5.17 18.34 -11.90
C VAL A 85 -5.18 18.96 -13.30
N VAL A 86 -5.38 18.18 -14.35
CA VAL A 86 -5.38 18.65 -15.75
C VAL A 86 -6.65 19.39 -16.14
N SER A 87 -7.77 19.17 -15.45
CA SER A 87 -8.99 19.94 -15.70
C SER A 87 -8.96 21.35 -15.13
N ASP A 88 -7.86 21.75 -14.47
CA ASP A 88 -7.68 23.02 -13.76
C ASP A 88 -8.80 23.30 -12.73
N GLN A 89 -9.48 22.25 -12.26
CA GLN A 89 -10.52 22.34 -11.25
C GLN A 89 -9.98 21.98 -9.88
N LEU A 90 -10.22 22.86 -8.91
CA LEU A 90 -9.86 22.62 -7.52
C LEU A 90 -10.93 21.75 -6.85
N MET A 91 -10.73 20.43 -6.86
CA MET A 91 -11.63 19.46 -6.22
C MET A 91 -10.92 18.74 -5.05
N PRO A 92 -10.68 19.43 -3.91
CA PRO A 92 -9.87 18.92 -2.81
C PRO A 92 -10.42 17.64 -2.19
N LEU A 93 -11.74 17.55 -1.98
CA LEU A 93 -12.37 16.37 -1.38
C LEU A 93 -12.20 15.13 -2.29
N SER A 94 -12.43 15.30 -3.59
CA SER A 94 -12.21 14.24 -4.58
C SER A 94 -10.74 13.83 -4.63
N ALA A 95 -9.82 14.81 -4.66
CA ALA A 95 -8.39 14.57 -4.66
C ALA A 95 -7.90 13.84 -3.39
N MET A 96 -8.39 14.21 -2.21
CA MET A 96 -8.09 13.54 -0.94
C MET A 96 -8.69 12.13 -0.88
N THR A 97 -9.87 11.91 -1.45
CA THR A 97 -10.48 10.57 -1.55
C THR A 97 -9.64 9.65 -2.44
N LEU A 98 -9.17 10.13 -3.58
CA LEU A 98 -8.23 9.39 -4.43
C LEU A 98 -6.89 9.18 -3.71
N GLY A 99 -6.40 10.20 -2.98
CA GLY A 99 -5.23 10.09 -2.12
C GLY A 99 -5.37 8.98 -1.07
N ARG A 100 -6.54 8.84 -0.46
CA ARG A 100 -6.86 7.75 0.46
C ARG A 100 -6.67 6.39 -0.19
N ALA A 101 -7.21 6.19 -1.38
CA ALA A 101 -7.13 4.92 -2.07
C ALA A 101 -5.69 4.56 -2.46
N ILE A 102 -4.91 5.55 -2.92
CA ILE A 102 -3.47 5.40 -3.19
C ILE A 102 -2.72 5.00 -1.91
N TYR A 103 -3.03 5.67 -0.80
CA TYR A 103 -2.47 5.40 0.53
C TYR A 103 -2.77 3.98 1.00
N GLU A 104 -4.05 3.56 0.97
CA GLU A 104 -4.48 2.21 1.34
C GLU A 104 -3.84 1.13 0.47
N ALA A 105 -3.80 1.32 -0.84
CA ALA A 105 -3.16 0.40 -1.77
C ALA A 105 -1.67 0.21 -1.46
N SER A 106 -0.97 1.30 -1.14
CA SER A 106 0.45 1.28 -0.78
C SER A 106 0.66 0.57 0.56
N PHE A 107 -0.12 0.90 1.60
CA PHE A 107 -0.04 0.25 2.92
C PHE A 107 -0.30 -1.24 2.88
N ASN A 108 -1.31 -1.67 2.12
CA ASN A 108 -1.60 -3.07 1.91
C ASN A 108 -0.41 -3.80 1.27
N THR A 109 0.30 -3.13 0.35
CA THR A 109 1.52 -3.67 -0.25
C THR A 109 2.65 -3.76 0.77
N PHE A 110 2.92 -2.69 1.52
CA PHE A 110 3.99 -2.66 2.52
C PHE A 110 3.82 -3.76 3.56
N TRP A 111 2.59 -3.95 4.02
CA TRP A 111 2.26 -4.95 5.02
C TRP A 111 2.55 -6.38 4.54
N LEU A 112 2.37 -6.68 3.24
CA LEU A 112 2.67 -8.00 2.68
C LEU A 112 4.18 -8.29 2.58
N ILE A 113 5.00 -7.26 2.32
CA ILE A 113 6.43 -7.43 2.03
C ILE A 113 7.35 -6.90 3.13
N GLN A 114 6.78 -6.55 4.28
CA GLN A 114 7.49 -5.89 5.38
C GLN A 114 8.78 -6.66 5.72
N PRO A 115 9.98 -6.05 5.55
CA PRO A 115 11.27 -6.75 5.60
C PRO A 115 11.75 -7.04 7.03
N ASP A 116 11.34 -6.23 8.00
CA ASP A 116 11.76 -6.29 9.42
C ASP A 116 10.95 -7.28 10.26
N VAL A 117 9.94 -7.94 9.69
CA VAL A 117 9.24 -9.05 10.36
C VAL A 117 9.84 -10.40 9.96
N SER A 118 9.51 -11.45 10.70
CA SER A 118 9.90 -12.82 10.38
C SER A 118 9.24 -13.32 9.09
N THR A 119 9.83 -14.34 8.49
CA THR A 119 9.25 -15.04 7.33
C THR A 119 7.90 -15.64 7.69
N GLU A 120 7.77 -16.19 8.89
CA GLU A 120 6.55 -16.77 9.43
C GLU A 120 5.43 -15.74 9.53
N GLN A 121 5.75 -14.54 10.04
CA GLN A 121 4.81 -13.43 10.10
C GLN A 121 4.37 -12.98 8.70
N ARG A 122 5.26 -12.90 7.70
CA ARG A 122 4.87 -12.59 6.31
C ARG A 122 3.96 -13.66 5.72
N ILE A 123 4.26 -14.94 5.91
CA ILE A 123 3.40 -16.05 5.45
C ILE A 123 2.02 -15.98 6.12
N ALA A 124 1.94 -15.70 7.42
CA ALA A 124 0.68 -15.50 8.12
C ALA A 124 -0.14 -14.33 7.52
N ARG A 125 0.52 -13.24 7.14
CA ARG A 125 -0.11 -12.09 6.46
C ARG A 125 -0.60 -12.42 5.06
N TRP A 126 0.17 -13.18 4.30
CA TRP A 126 -0.22 -13.65 2.97
C TRP A 126 -1.47 -14.51 3.03
N ALA A 127 -1.52 -15.43 4.00
CA ALA A 127 -2.70 -16.24 4.25
C ALA A 127 -3.89 -15.39 4.70
N GLY A 128 -3.64 -14.44 5.62
CA GLY A 128 -4.63 -13.48 6.04
C GLY A 128 -5.24 -12.71 4.86
N ARG A 129 -4.40 -12.26 3.93
CA ARG A 129 -4.83 -11.51 2.75
C ARG A 129 -5.67 -12.34 1.79
N LEU A 130 -5.26 -13.57 1.47
CA LEU A 130 -6.07 -14.46 0.61
C LEU A 130 -7.47 -14.71 1.21
N LEU A 131 -7.55 -14.86 2.53
CA LEU A 131 -8.84 -15.01 3.21
C LEU A 131 -9.65 -13.72 3.22
N HIS A 132 -9.01 -12.55 3.35
CA HIS A 132 -9.72 -11.28 3.22
C HIS A 132 -10.38 -11.15 1.84
N ASP A 133 -9.60 -11.35 0.79
CA ASP A 133 -10.01 -11.17 -0.60
C ASP A 133 -11.10 -12.19 -1.03
N SER A 134 -11.18 -13.34 -0.35
CA SER A 134 -12.21 -14.37 -0.61
C SER A 134 -13.41 -14.33 0.34
N GLN A 135 -13.35 -13.61 1.46
CA GLN A 135 -14.48 -13.44 2.38
C GLN A 135 -15.33 -12.20 2.09
N ALA A 136 -14.75 -11.14 1.53
CA ALA A 136 -15.45 -9.88 1.26
C ALA A 136 -16.42 -9.92 0.05
N PRO A 137 -16.09 -10.58 -1.09
CA PRO A 137 -16.92 -10.50 -2.28
C PRO A 137 -18.35 -11.07 -2.15
N PRO A 138 -18.60 -12.22 -1.49
CA PRO A 138 -19.95 -12.80 -1.43
C PRO A 138 -20.99 -11.82 -0.85
N ASN A 139 -20.62 -11.07 0.19
CA ASN A 139 -21.51 -10.09 0.82
C ASN A 139 -21.85 -8.90 -0.11
N ALA A 140 -20.92 -8.49 -0.97
CA ALA A 140 -21.15 -7.43 -1.93
C ALA A 140 -21.95 -7.95 -3.15
N LEU A 141 -21.69 -9.18 -3.58
CA LEU A 141 -22.38 -9.83 -4.69
C LEU A 141 -23.87 -10.05 -4.41
N ASP A 142 -24.23 -10.31 -3.15
CA ASP A 142 -25.64 -10.39 -2.71
C ASP A 142 -26.45 -9.12 -3.04
N SER A 143 -25.79 -7.95 -3.20
CA SER A 143 -26.46 -6.70 -3.54
C SER A 143 -26.84 -6.57 -5.03
N PHE A 144 -26.32 -7.44 -5.90
CA PHE A 144 -26.58 -7.40 -7.34
C PHE A 144 -27.76 -8.28 -7.79
N GLY A 145 -28.40 -9.02 -6.87
CA GLY A 145 -29.54 -9.89 -7.16
C GLY A 145 -29.19 -11.12 -8.02
N GLU A 146 -30.21 -11.77 -8.59
CA GLU A 146 -30.10 -12.98 -9.42
C GLU A 146 -29.62 -12.66 -10.86
N VAL A 147 -28.52 -11.93 -11.00
CA VAL A 147 -27.82 -11.84 -12.28
C VAL A 147 -26.87 -13.02 -12.37
N ASN A 148 -27.05 -13.91 -13.36
CA ASN A 148 -26.27 -15.16 -13.52
C ASN A 148 -24.75 -15.02 -13.32
N ALA A 149 -24.17 -13.87 -13.68
CA ALA A 149 -22.75 -13.59 -13.49
C ALA A 149 -22.34 -13.40 -12.02
N ALA A 150 -23.21 -12.84 -11.18
CA ALA A 150 -22.95 -12.64 -9.75
C ALA A 150 -23.02 -13.95 -8.97
N GLU A 151 -23.96 -14.84 -9.32
CA GLU A 151 -24.09 -16.16 -8.70
C GLU A 151 -22.89 -17.07 -9.03
N GLY A 152 -22.51 -17.18 -10.30
CA GLY A 152 -21.34 -17.96 -10.70
C GLY A 152 -20.03 -17.45 -10.10
N GLU A 153 -19.88 -16.13 -9.96
CA GLU A 153 -18.72 -15.55 -9.28
C GLU A 153 -18.74 -15.84 -7.77
N LYS A 154 -19.91 -15.78 -7.13
CA LYS A 154 -20.07 -16.12 -5.71
C LYS A 154 -19.69 -17.56 -5.43
N GLU A 155 -20.19 -18.51 -6.22
CA GLU A 155 -19.82 -19.93 -6.10
C GLU A 155 -18.31 -20.12 -6.28
N ARG A 156 -17.72 -19.55 -7.32
CA ARG A 156 -16.27 -19.61 -7.58
C ARG A 156 -15.44 -19.09 -6.40
N VAL A 157 -15.88 -17.99 -5.77
CA VAL A 157 -15.21 -17.40 -4.61
C VAL A 157 -15.35 -18.30 -3.37
N LEU A 158 -16.52 -18.88 -3.14
CA LEU A 158 -16.77 -19.78 -2.00
C LEU A 158 -15.97 -21.09 -2.13
N GLU A 159 -15.96 -21.71 -3.31
CA GLU A 159 -15.15 -22.89 -3.61
C GLU A 159 -13.65 -22.60 -3.46
N GLY A 160 -13.19 -21.49 -4.04
CA GLY A 160 -11.81 -21.03 -3.92
C GLY A 160 -11.40 -20.79 -2.47
N ARG A 161 -12.29 -20.22 -1.65
CA ARG A 161 -12.08 -20.04 -0.21
C ARG A 161 -11.95 -21.38 0.50
N GLY A 162 -12.87 -22.32 0.27
CA GLY A 162 -12.84 -23.65 0.90
C GLY A 162 -11.55 -24.40 0.57
N LEU A 163 -11.15 -24.39 -0.70
CA LEU A 163 -9.89 -24.98 -1.15
C LEU A 163 -8.68 -24.27 -0.52
N GLY A 164 -8.65 -22.93 -0.52
CA GLY A 164 -7.59 -22.13 0.09
C GLY A 164 -7.42 -22.44 1.58
N GLN A 165 -8.51 -22.47 2.35
CA GLN A 165 -8.49 -22.82 3.77
C GLN A 165 -7.96 -24.24 4.00
N LYS A 166 -8.36 -25.20 3.15
CA LYS A 166 -7.87 -26.58 3.24
C LYS A 166 -6.36 -26.66 3.00
N LEU A 167 -5.85 -26.03 1.95
CA LEU A 167 -4.43 -26.01 1.62
C LEU A 167 -3.60 -25.31 2.71
N MET A 168 -4.10 -24.19 3.25
CA MET A 168 -3.47 -23.51 4.39
C MET A 168 -3.34 -24.41 5.61
N ARG A 169 -4.40 -25.09 6.03
CA ARG A 169 -4.37 -26.02 7.17
C ARG A 169 -3.37 -27.16 6.94
N GLN A 170 -3.33 -27.71 5.73
CA GLN A 170 -2.35 -28.75 5.37
C GLN A 170 -0.90 -28.22 5.45
N ALA A 171 -0.68 -26.96 5.10
CA ALA A 171 0.59 -26.27 5.24
C ALA A 171 0.95 -25.87 6.68
N GLY A 172 0.13 -26.21 7.68
CA GLY A 172 0.39 -25.90 9.09
C GLY A 172 -0.04 -24.48 9.50
N ILE A 173 -0.92 -23.85 8.72
CA ILE A 173 -1.50 -22.55 9.05
C ILE A 173 -2.80 -22.78 9.82
N GLU A 174 -2.87 -22.18 11.01
CA GLU A 174 -4.04 -22.24 11.88
C GLU A 174 -5.00 -21.08 11.56
N LEU A 175 -6.29 -21.40 11.47
CA LEU A 175 -7.34 -20.44 11.13
C LEU A 175 -8.28 -20.27 12.33
N ARG A 176 -8.36 -19.06 12.87
CA ARG A 176 -9.28 -18.74 13.96
C ARG A 176 -10.51 -18.02 13.43
N LEU A 177 -11.66 -18.63 13.67
CA LEU A 177 -12.96 -18.14 13.22
C LEU A 177 -13.47 -16.97 14.08
N LYS A 178 -14.36 -16.15 13.52
CA LYS A 178 -15.04 -15.04 14.21
C LYS A 178 -15.98 -15.53 15.31
N GLY A 179 -16.64 -16.66 15.10
CA GLY A 179 -17.69 -17.19 15.99
C GLY A 179 -19.05 -16.50 15.77
N GLY A 180 -20.10 -16.97 16.47
CA GLY A 180 -21.46 -16.46 16.34
C GLY A 180 -22.05 -16.65 14.93
N ASP A 181 -22.83 -15.68 14.46
CA ASP A 181 -23.50 -15.69 13.15
C ASP A 181 -22.52 -15.66 11.95
N ARG A 182 -21.23 -15.45 12.19
CA ARG A 182 -20.16 -15.48 11.17
C ARG A 182 -19.16 -16.59 11.47
N SER A 183 -19.66 -17.73 11.93
CA SER A 183 -18.88 -18.90 12.35
C SER A 183 -17.91 -19.39 11.28
N GLU A 184 -18.20 -19.20 10.00
CA GLU A 184 -17.33 -19.63 8.92
C GLU A 184 -16.22 -18.64 8.58
N GLU A 185 -16.37 -17.36 8.92
CA GLU A 185 -15.40 -16.30 8.60
C GLU A 185 -14.17 -16.38 9.50
N THR A 186 -12.98 -16.32 8.90
CA THR A 186 -11.73 -16.21 9.64
C THR A 186 -11.53 -14.77 10.12
N ARG A 187 -11.00 -14.60 11.32
CA ARG A 187 -10.56 -13.30 11.87
C ARG A 187 -9.05 -13.18 12.04
N LEU A 188 -8.38 -14.30 12.26
CA LEU A 188 -6.97 -14.35 12.60
C LEU A 188 -6.36 -15.62 12.01
N VAL A 189 -5.15 -15.50 11.52
CA VAL A 189 -4.33 -16.59 11.00
C VAL A 189 -3.08 -16.71 11.85
N THR A 190 -2.63 -17.92 12.16
CA THR A 190 -1.35 -18.17 12.83
C THR A 190 -0.50 -19.13 12.02
N TYR A 191 0.78 -18.84 11.86
CA TYR A 191 1.74 -19.74 11.23
C TYR A 191 3.02 -19.80 12.08
N GLN A 192 3.36 -21.00 12.56
CA GLN A 192 4.54 -21.24 13.39
C GLN A 192 4.69 -20.25 14.58
N GLY A 193 3.58 -19.95 15.26
CA GLY A 193 3.55 -19.04 16.41
C GLY A 193 3.32 -17.57 16.07
N GLU A 194 3.50 -17.16 14.80
CA GLU A 194 3.25 -15.78 14.36
C GLU A 194 1.81 -15.58 13.93
N ALA A 195 1.14 -14.58 14.52
CA ALA A 195 -0.26 -14.30 14.27
C ALA A 195 -0.45 -13.09 13.35
N SER A 196 -1.49 -13.13 12.51
CA SER A 196 -1.86 -12.03 11.64
C SER A 196 -3.37 -11.85 11.56
N LEU A 197 -3.80 -10.60 11.57
CA LEU A 197 -5.12 -10.22 11.08
C LEU A 197 -5.20 -10.43 9.56
N LEU A 198 -6.42 -10.39 9.01
CA LEU A 198 -6.62 -10.54 7.56
C LEU A 198 -6.23 -9.28 6.76
N THR A 199 -6.27 -8.11 7.40
CA THR A 199 -5.90 -6.82 6.82
C THR A 199 -5.02 -6.02 7.79
N PRO A 200 -4.17 -5.11 7.28
CA PRO A 200 -3.44 -4.19 8.13
C PRO A 200 -4.41 -3.23 8.84
N LYS A 201 -4.17 -3.02 10.14
CA LYS A 201 -4.70 -1.84 10.83
C LYS A 201 -3.82 -0.65 10.49
N VAL A 202 -4.23 0.13 9.50
CA VAL A 202 -3.42 1.24 8.96
C VAL A 202 -2.98 2.20 10.06
N THR A 203 -3.89 2.56 10.98
CA THR A 203 -3.63 3.44 12.15
C THR A 203 -2.44 3.00 12.99
N ASP A 204 -2.25 1.69 13.16
CA ASP A 204 -1.20 1.12 14.01
C ASP A 204 0.15 1.12 13.29
N GLN A 205 0.13 1.24 11.96
CA GLN A 205 1.29 1.09 11.10
C GLN A 205 1.78 2.44 10.52
N VAL A 206 0.97 3.50 10.56
CA VAL A 206 1.31 4.79 9.94
C VAL A 206 2.66 5.32 10.41
N ALA A 207 2.91 5.31 11.72
CA ALA A 207 4.14 5.84 12.28
C ALA A 207 5.41 5.13 11.79
N ARG A 208 5.29 3.85 11.37
CA ARG A 208 6.41 3.07 10.83
C ARG A 208 6.75 3.48 9.40
N PHE A 209 5.74 3.52 8.53
CA PHE A 209 5.94 3.74 7.09
C PHE A 209 6.03 5.21 6.70
N THR A 210 5.27 6.08 7.37
CA THR A 210 5.22 7.52 7.09
C THR A 210 5.23 8.27 8.43
N PRO A 211 6.39 8.33 9.10
CA PRO A 211 6.51 8.97 10.41
C PRO A 211 6.15 10.46 10.34
N ASN A 212 5.58 10.97 11.42
CA ASN A 212 5.02 12.33 11.54
C ASN A 212 3.85 12.64 10.59
N GLN A 213 3.22 11.61 10.01
CA GLN A 213 2.08 11.75 9.11
C GLN A 213 0.82 11.04 9.62
N GLN A 214 0.70 10.84 10.94
CA GLN A 214 -0.41 10.11 11.56
C GLN A 214 -1.77 10.77 11.31
N SER A 215 -1.79 12.10 11.09
CA SER A 215 -3.00 12.85 10.76
C SER A 215 -3.53 12.61 9.34
N LEU A 216 -2.73 12.06 8.43
CA LEU A 216 -3.16 11.82 7.04
C LEU A 216 -4.32 10.85 6.95
N TRP A 217 -4.28 9.78 7.73
CA TRP A 217 -5.33 8.78 7.70
C TRP A 217 -6.69 9.37 8.13
N PRO A 218 -6.81 10.07 9.27
CA PRO A 218 -8.01 10.83 9.61
C PRO A 218 -8.44 11.87 8.56
N LEU A 219 -7.49 12.61 7.95
CA LEU A 219 -7.80 13.63 6.94
C LEU A 219 -8.39 13.03 5.66
N PHE A 220 -7.70 12.07 5.06
CA PHE A 220 -8.18 11.37 3.87
C PHE A 220 -9.45 10.57 4.15
N SER A 221 -9.59 10.01 5.35
CA SER A 221 -10.84 9.38 5.78
C SER A 221 -11.98 10.38 5.96
N GLY A 222 -11.67 11.59 6.43
CA GLY A 222 -12.62 12.70 6.55
C GLY A 222 -13.22 13.06 5.20
N ALA A 223 -12.39 13.12 4.15
CA ALA A 223 -12.83 13.44 2.79
C ALA A 223 -13.70 12.33 2.22
N ALA A 224 -13.24 11.07 2.29
CA ALA A 224 -13.97 9.93 1.75
C ALA A 224 -15.33 9.67 2.43
N HIS A 225 -15.49 10.12 3.67
CA HIS A 225 -16.72 9.96 4.45
C HIS A 225 -17.49 11.28 4.65
N SER A 226 -17.18 12.32 3.88
CA SER A 226 -17.84 13.63 3.92
C SER A 226 -18.00 14.21 5.34
N ARG A 227 -16.95 14.13 6.16
CA ARG A 227 -16.99 14.61 7.54
C ARG A 227 -17.07 16.15 7.57
N GLY A 228 -18.12 16.70 8.19
CA GLY A 228 -18.41 18.14 8.21
C GLY A 228 -17.22 19.02 8.62
N TRP A 229 -16.49 18.64 9.68
CA TRP A 229 -15.31 19.39 10.15
C TRP A 229 -14.23 19.58 9.09
N LEU A 230 -14.08 18.63 8.15
CA LEU A 230 -13.13 18.75 7.05
C LEU A 230 -13.74 19.56 5.91
N VAL A 231 -14.99 19.28 5.55
CA VAL A 231 -15.69 19.98 4.46
C VAL A 231 -15.74 21.49 4.71
N GLU A 232 -16.04 21.90 5.94
CA GLU A 232 -16.06 23.30 6.35
C GLU A 232 -14.66 23.91 6.49
N GLY A 233 -13.65 23.09 6.82
CA GLY A 233 -12.30 23.56 7.12
C GLY A 233 -11.33 23.64 5.94
N LEU A 234 -11.77 23.31 4.71
CA LEU A 234 -10.91 23.34 3.53
C LEU A 234 -10.81 24.75 2.95
N GLU A 235 -9.84 25.51 3.44
CA GLU A 235 -9.53 26.88 3.00
C GLU A 235 -8.08 27.00 2.49
N GLY A 236 -7.81 27.99 1.65
CA GLY A 236 -6.47 28.31 1.15
C GLY A 236 -6.39 28.47 -0.36
N ASP A 237 -5.21 28.90 -0.84
CA ASP A 237 -4.96 28.98 -2.28
C ASP A 237 -4.76 27.59 -2.92
N ALA A 238 -4.84 27.52 -4.25
CA ALA A 238 -4.70 26.26 -4.99
C ALA A 238 -3.34 25.58 -4.74
N ALA A 239 -2.26 26.34 -4.56
CA ALA A 239 -0.93 25.79 -4.28
C ALA A 239 -0.89 25.06 -2.93
N THR A 240 -1.49 25.66 -1.91
CA THR A 240 -1.61 25.11 -0.55
C THR A 240 -2.46 23.86 -0.55
N ILE A 241 -3.63 23.91 -1.21
CA ILE A 241 -4.53 22.77 -1.31
C ILE A 241 -3.89 21.61 -2.06
N TRP A 242 -3.26 21.84 -3.22
CA TRP A 242 -2.59 20.77 -3.95
C TRP A 242 -1.42 20.18 -3.19
N SER A 243 -0.65 21.01 -2.49
CA SER A 243 0.45 20.53 -1.66
C SER A 243 -0.03 19.71 -0.46
N SER A 244 -1.16 20.07 0.15
CA SER A 244 -1.74 19.31 1.27
C SER A 244 -2.23 17.93 0.87
N VAL A 245 -2.58 17.72 -0.42
CA VAL A 245 -2.92 16.40 -0.96
C VAL A 245 -1.68 15.63 -1.44
N LEU A 246 -0.82 16.28 -2.25
CA LEU A 246 0.24 15.59 -2.98
C LEU A 246 1.48 15.30 -2.15
N VAL A 247 1.92 16.21 -1.28
CA VAL A 247 3.13 16.01 -0.46
C VAL A 247 3.03 14.74 0.39
N PRO A 248 1.91 14.49 1.09
CA PRO A 248 1.66 13.21 1.75
C PRO A 248 1.88 11.97 0.88
N LEU A 249 1.37 11.99 -0.36
CA LEU A 249 1.49 10.87 -1.28
C LEU A 249 2.93 10.66 -1.76
N LEU A 250 3.73 11.73 -1.81
CA LEU A 250 5.15 11.64 -2.10
C LEU A 250 5.92 10.97 -0.95
N ASP A 251 5.56 11.26 0.31
CA ASP A 251 6.16 10.56 1.46
C ASP A 251 5.78 9.06 1.49
N VAL A 252 4.55 8.72 1.10
CA VAL A 252 4.11 7.32 0.90
C VAL A 252 4.91 6.65 -0.22
N SER A 253 5.24 7.39 -1.27
CA SER A 253 6.04 6.85 -2.36
C SER A 253 7.47 6.54 -1.93
N ASP A 254 8.08 7.38 -1.09
CA ASP A 254 9.39 7.11 -0.51
C ASP A 254 9.34 5.85 0.37
N ALA A 255 8.29 5.70 1.18
CA ALA A 255 8.05 4.48 1.95
C ALA A 255 7.95 3.24 1.05
N LEU A 256 7.20 3.31 -0.05
CA LEU A 256 7.09 2.22 -1.03
C LEU A 256 8.46 1.82 -1.58
N VAL A 257 9.27 2.80 -1.97
CA VAL A 257 10.61 2.57 -2.48
C VAL A 257 11.48 1.88 -1.43
N ILE A 258 11.44 2.37 -0.18
CA ILE A 258 12.21 1.78 0.93
C ILE A 258 11.81 0.32 1.16
N GLU A 259 10.52 0.03 1.31
CA GLU A 259 10.05 -1.32 1.64
C GLU A 259 10.32 -2.33 0.52
N VAL A 260 10.05 -1.94 -0.74
CA VAL A 260 10.32 -2.80 -1.91
C VAL A 260 11.81 -3.07 -2.04
N CYS A 261 12.65 -2.04 -1.94
CA CYS A 261 14.09 -2.20 -2.04
C CYS A 261 14.64 -3.04 -0.88
N ALA A 262 14.16 -2.84 0.35
CA ALA A 262 14.57 -3.61 1.51
C ALA A 262 14.22 -5.10 1.36
N TYR A 263 13.01 -5.41 0.89
CA TYR A 263 12.55 -6.78 0.72
C TYR A 263 13.35 -7.55 -0.33
N PHE A 264 13.72 -6.89 -1.43
CA PHE A 264 14.44 -7.49 -2.56
C PHE A 264 15.96 -7.22 -2.58
N GLY A 265 16.52 -6.49 -1.60
CA GLY A 265 17.95 -6.16 -1.56
C GLY A 265 18.41 -5.16 -2.62
N MET A 266 17.55 -4.25 -3.07
CA MET A 266 17.87 -3.22 -4.07
C MET A 266 18.39 -1.93 -3.39
N ASP A 267 19.13 -1.10 -4.14
CA ASP A 267 19.52 0.23 -3.65
C ASP A 267 18.36 1.23 -3.79
N ALA A 268 17.82 1.68 -2.66
CA ALA A 268 16.73 2.65 -2.62
C ALA A 268 17.18 4.08 -2.94
N ARG A 269 18.45 4.43 -2.70
CA ARG A 269 18.92 5.83 -2.72
C ARG A 269 18.68 6.55 -4.05
N PRO A 270 19.03 5.98 -5.23
CA PRO A 270 18.87 6.69 -6.50
C PRO A 270 17.41 7.03 -6.82
N THR A 271 16.47 6.20 -6.37
CA THR A 271 15.04 6.45 -6.59
C THR A 271 14.52 7.47 -5.57
N ILE A 272 14.84 7.29 -4.28
CA ILE A 272 14.44 8.20 -3.20
C ILE A 272 14.92 9.63 -3.46
N GLU A 273 16.16 9.83 -3.91
CA GLU A 273 16.68 11.17 -4.19
C GLU A 273 15.85 11.90 -5.25
N ARG A 274 15.33 11.17 -6.23
CA ARG A 274 14.47 11.71 -7.30
C ARG A 274 13.05 11.97 -6.78
N THR A 275 12.46 11.02 -6.06
CA THR A 275 11.09 11.15 -5.54
C THR A 275 10.99 12.23 -4.45
N HIS A 276 12.00 12.31 -3.56
CA HIS A 276 12.10 13.37 -2.56
C HIS A 276 12.37 14.75 -3.17
N LEU A 277 13.05 14.84 -4.32
CA LEU A 277 13.18 16.12 -5.05
C LEU A 277 11.81 16.66 -5.48
N HIS A 278 10.89 15.80 -5.91
CA HIS A 278 9.53 16.21 -6.25
C HIS A 278 8.79 16.77 -5.03
N ARG A 279 8.94 16.12 -3.87
CA ARG A 279 8.37 16.58 -2.59
C ARG A 279 8.87 17.98 -2.23
N ARG A 280 10.19 18.19 -2.29
CA ARG A 280 10.81 19.49 -2.02
C ARG A 280 10.33 20.57 -2.98
N THR A 281 10.16 20.20 -4.25
CA THR A 281 9.66 21.10 -5.30
C THR A 281 8.22 21.55 -5.03
N MET A 282 7.32 20.62 -4.67
CA MET A 282 5.93 20.96 -4.29
C MET A 282 5.88 21.88 -3.06
N LEU A 283 6.61 21.53 -2.00
CA LEU A 283 6.66 22.35 -0.79
C LEU A 283 7.26 23.74 -1.02
N ALA A 284 8.20 23.85 -1.95
CA ALA A 284 8.81 25.14 -2.27
C ALA A 284 7.82 26.12 -2.90
N GLN A 285 6.78 25.60 -3.57
CA GLN A 285 5.72 26.40 -4.19
C GLN A 285 4.67 26.86 -3.17
N ALA A 286 4.23 25.98 -2.25
CA ALA A 286 3.13 26.29 -1.34
C ALA A 286 3.54 27.00 -0.04
N LEU A 287 4.77 26.82 0.43
CA LEU A 287 5.22 27.41 1.69
C LEU A 287 6.46 28.28 1.45
N PRO A 288 6.31 29.61 1.50
CA PRO A 288 7.44 30.49 1.74
C PRO A 288 7.92 30.26 3.19
N LEU A 289 9.21 30.02 3.40
CA LEU A 289 9.92 30.23 4.68
C LEU A 289 9.81 29.17 5.82
N LYS A 290 10.02 27.87 5.56
CA LYS A 290 10.59 26.95 6.58
C LYS A 290 11.74 26.10 6.01
N GLN A 291 12.98 26.45 6.34
CA GLN A 291 14.22 25.82 5.83
C GLN A 291 14.28 24.30 6.06
N GLY A 292 13.73 23.79 7.16
CA GLY A 292 13.76 22.36 7.50
C GLY A 292 12.93 21.46 6.56
N MET A 293 11.87 21.99 5.91
CA MET A 293 10.97 21.17 5.07
C MET A 293 11.47 21.02 3.62
N ARG A 294 12.48 21.80 3.22
CA ARG A 294 13.18 21.69 1.93
C ARG A 294 14.52 20.95 2.05
N ALA A 295 14.78 20.34 3.19
CA ALA A 295 16.01 19.62 3.45
C ALA A 295 16.20 18.46 2.45
N GLY A 296 17.45 18.14 2.14
CA GLY A 296 17.78 16.90 1.44
C GLY A 296 17.26 15.68 2.21
N TRP A 297 17.11 14.55 1.53
CA TRP A 297 16.44 13.39 2.09
C TRP A 297 17.05 12.92 3.43
N ASP A 298 18.38 12.89 3.55
CA ASP A 298 19.04 12.46 4.79
C ASP A 298 18.75 13.40 5.99
N ALA A 299 18.68 14.70 5.76
CA ALA A 299 18.32 15.66 6.79
C ALA A 299 16.83 15.59 7.15
N TYR A 300 15.96 15.37 6.16
CA TYR A 300 14.53 15.12 6.38
C TYR A 300 14.30 13.86 7.22
N ARG A 301 14.97 12.75 6.88
CA ARG A 301 14.95 11.51 7.67
C ARG A 301 15.48 11.73 9.08
N LYS A 302 16.61 12.44 9.25
CA LYS A 302 17.19 12.71 10.57
C LYS A 302 16.23 13.49 11.48
N ALA A 303 15.37 14.32 10.89
CA ALA A 303 14.31 15.02 11.59
C ALA A 303 13.05 14.16 11.86
N GLY A 304 13.11 12.84 11.58
CA GLY A 304 12.01 11.90 11.76
C GLY A 304 10.98 11.93 10.62
N GLY A 305 11.28 12.58 9.49
CA GLY A 305 10.32 12.73 8.39
C GLY A 305 10.15 11.49 7.51
N ALA A 306 11.08 10.54 7.55
CA ALA A 306 11.04 9.33 6.75
C ALA A 306 11.51 8.11 7.56
N PRO A 307 11.12 6.88 7.16
CA PRO A 307 11.61 5.66 7.78
C PRO A 307 13.15 5.53 7.68
N THR A 308 13.72 4.66 8.51
CA THR A 308 15.12 4.29 8.42
C THR A 308 15.39 3.53 7.12
N LEU A 309 16.51 3.82 6.45
CA LEU A 309 16.98 2.96 5.37
C LEU A 309 17.41 1.59 5.93
N PRO A 310 17.26 0.52 5.15
CA PRO A 310 17.86 -0.77 5.46
C PRO A 310 19.37 -0.61 5.68
N LYS A 311 19.91 -1.30 6.69
CA LYS A 311 21.36 -1.45 6.83
C LYS A 311 21.83 -2.33 5.66
N ARG A 312 22.87 -1.87 4.95
CA ARG A 312 23.57 -2.70 3.96
C ARG A 312 24.48 -3.70 4.68
#